data_AF-A0A953E2I6-F1
#
_entry.id   AF-A0A953E2I6-F1
#
_cell.length_a   1.000
_cell.length_b   1.000
_cell.length_c   1.000
_cell.angle_alpha   90.00
_cell.angle_beta   90.00
_cell.angle_gamma   90.00
#
_symmetry.space_group_name_H-M   'P 1'
#
loop_
_entity.id
_entity.type
_entity.pdbx_description
1 polymer ?
#
loop_
_entity_poly.entity_id
_entity_poly.type
_entity_poly.pdbx_seq_one_letter_code
_entity_poly.pdbx_strand_id
1 'polypeptide(L)'
;RFPVPRWAVPRPGHERDDVVAFAEEHGWPVVVKAISGGYDGKGVWVVADPPGVADVVEKLSGIRWFVEQHVDFRREVAIQVARSANGETRSWPVVQTVQENGICTFVVAPAPGIDPVLAEQARGLAEDIAKELDVVGLLAVELFETDGVEPLVVNELAMRPHNSGHWTMDGSVTSQFEQHLRAILGWPLGDTELTAPVTVMANLLGGSGADAEQVHRRIPAALADPGVKIHLYNKVVKPGRKIGHVNVCGDDPETARQRAARAVRILRGEETP
;
A
#
# COMPACT_ATOMS: atom_id res chain seq x y z
N ARG A 1 -6.38 -2.97 -21.96
CA ARG A 1 -5.57 -1.83 -21.46
C ARG A 1 -6.06 -1.57 -20.04
N PHE A 2 -5.18 -1.59 -19.05
CA PHE A 2 -5.57 -1.47 -17.64
C PHE A 2 -6.05 -0.05 -17.31
N PRO A 3 -7.07 0.13 -16.45
CA PRO A 3 -7.56 1.44 -16.07
C PRO A 3 -6.52 2.15 -15.20
N VAL A 4 -6.06 3.31 -15.65
CA VAL A 4 -5.09 4.18 -14.95
C VAL A 4 -5.61 5.62 -15.00
N PRO A 5 -5.19 6.50 -14.08
CA PRO A 5 -5.50 7.92 -14.18
C PRO A 5 -5.01 8.47 -15.52
N ARG A 6 -5.67 9.49 -16.06
CA ARG A 6 -5.09 10.25 -17.18
C ARG A 6 -3.76 10.83 -16.71
N TRP A 7 -2.76 10.83 -17.58
CA TRP A 7 -1.43 11.36 -17.26
C TRP A 7 -0.73 11.89 -18.51
N ALA A 8 0.21 12.82 -18.30
CA ALA A 8 1.04 13.39 -19.34
C ALA A 8 2.45 13.70 -18.81
N VAL A 9 3.45 13.67 -19.69
CA VAL A 9 4.79 14.19 -19.41
C VAL A 9 4.90 15.57 -20.04
N PRO A 10 5.04 16.64 -19.24
CA PRO A 10 5.16 18.00 -19.78
C PRO A 10 6.38 18.19 -20.67
N ARG A 11 6.26 19.06 -21.67
CA ARG A 11 7.33 19.36 -22.63
C ARG A 11 8.41 20.22 -21.96
N PRO A 12 9.71 19.94 -22.20
CA PRO A 12 10.79 20.76 -21.67
C PRO A 12 10.64 22.24 -22.07
N GLY A 13 10.70 23.14 -21.09
CA GLY A 13 10.53 24.59 -21.29
C GLY A 13 9.07 25.08 -21.35
N HIS A 14 8.08 24.19 -21.30
CA HIS A 14 6.65 24.50 -21.29
C HIS A 14 5.93 23.84 -20.10
N GLU A 15 6.67 23.44 -19.07
CA GLU A 15 6.17 22.59 -17.99
C GLU A 15 4.98 23.19 -17.27
N ARG A 16 5.02 24.50 -17.02
CA ARG A 16 3.94 25.21 -16.32
C ARG A 16 2.66 25.25 -17.16
N ASP A 17 2.80 25.65 -18.42
CA ASP A 17 1.67 25.76 -19.35
C ASP A 17 1.03 24.39 -19.60
N ASP A 18 1.84 23.34 -19.74
CA ASP A 18 1.37 21.98 -19.97
C ASP A 18 0.64 21.40 -18.75
N VAL A 19 1.09 21.70 -17.52
CA VAL A 19 0.38 21.28 -16.30
C VAL A 19 -0.95 22.02 -16.16
N VAL A 20 -0.98 23.34 -16.44
CA VAL A 20 -2.23 24.12 -16.40
C VAL A 20 -3.21 23.61 -17.45
N ALA A 21 -2.78 23.41 -18.70
CA ALA A 21 -3.62 22.88 -19.76
C ALA A 21 -4.16 21.47 -19.44
N PHE A 22 -3.31 20.59 -18.89
CA PHE A 22 -3.72 19.27 -18.43
C PHE A 22 -4.81 19.34 -17.34
N ALA A 23 -4.65 20.25 -16.37
CA ALA A 23 -5.61 20.44 -15.29
C ALA A 23 -6.91 21.12 -15.75
N GLU A 24 -6.86 22.01 -16.75
CA GLU A 24 -8.06 22.58 -17.38
C GLU A 24 -8.86 21.51 -18.15
N GLU A 25 -8.19 20.52 -18.74
CA GLU A 25 -8.84 19.40 -19.43
C GLU A 25 -9.40 18.34 -18.46
N HIS A 26 -8.66 18.01 -17.40
CA HIS A 26 -8.97 16.87 -16.53
C HIS A 26 -9.48 17.24 -15.13
N GLY A 27 -9.50 18.52 -14.79
CA GLY A 27 -9.94 19.05 -13.51
C GLY A 27 -8.80 19.28 -12.52
N TRP A 28 -9.03 20.23 -11.61
CA TRP A 28 -8.20 20.47 -10.42
C TRP A 28 -8.78 19.74 -9.20
N PRO A 29 -7.96 19.31 -8.23
CA PRO A 29 -6.50 19.33 -8.25
C PRO A 29 -5.91 18.32 -9.24
N VAL A 30 -4.61 18.43 -9.52
CA VAL A 30 -3.82 17.39 -10.21
C VAL A 30 -2.71 16.87 -9.32
N VAL A 31 -2.16 15.70 -9.64
CA VAL A 31 -1.04 15.12 -8.89
C VAL A 31 0.20 15.12 -9.77
N VAL A 32 1.28 15.71 -9.28
CA VAL A 32 2.59 15.65 -9.92
C VAL A 32 3.42 14.57 -9.23
N LYS A 33 4.02 13.66 -10.01
CA LYS A 33 4.81 12.55 -9.49
C LYS A 33 6.19 12.49 -10.14
N ALA A 34 7.22 12.35 -9.32
CA ALA A 34 8.55 11.97 -9.79
C ALA A 34 8.53 10.53 -10.33
N ILE A 35 9.16 10.27 -11.48
CA ILE A 35 9.20 8.94 -12.11
C ILE A 35 10.00 7.94 -11.27
N SER A 36 10.99 8.42 -10.50
CA SER A 36 11.88 7.57 -9.72
C SER A 36 12.17 8.15 -8.35
N GLY A 37 12.34 7.27 -7.36
CA GLY A 37 12.69 7.64 -5.99
C GLY A 37 11.52 8.05 -5.11
N GLY A 38 10.28 7.98 -5.63
CA GLY A 38 9.07 8.16 -4.83
C GLY A 38 8.83 6.96 -3.91
N TYR A 39 8.45 7.25 -2.66
CA TYR A 39 7.99 6.27 -1.66
C TYR A 39 7.38 7.01 -0.47
N ASP A 40 6.39 6.41 0.21
CA ASP A 40 5.79 6.96 1.43
C ASP A 40 5.38 8.45 1.26
N GLY A 41 4.72 8.78 0.15
CA GLY A 41 4.29 10.15 -0.22
C GLY A 41 5.39 11.08 -0.73
N LYS A 42 6.67 10.70 -0.63
CA LYS A 42 7.78 11.49 -1.20
C LYS A 42 7.74 11.40 -2.71
N GLY A 43 8.05 12.51 -3.38
CA GLY A 43 8.02 12.57 -4.83
C GLY A 43 6.61 12.70 -5.41
N VAL A 44 5.61 13.00 -4.57
CA VAL A 44 4.22 13.22 -4.95
C VAL A 44 3.79 14.60 -4.45
N TRP A 45 3.19 15.41 -5.32
CA TRP A 45 2.68 16.74 -4.98
C TRP A 45 1.27 16.90 -5.51
N VAL A 46 0.32 17.21 -4.63
CA VAL A 46 -1.03 17.62 -5.04
C VAL A 46 -0.99 19.11 -5.33
N VAL A 47 -1.33 19.49 -6.57
CA VAL A 47 -1.35 20.88 -7.03
C VAL A 47 -2.80 21.28 -7.24
N ALA A 48 -3.27 22.26 -6.47
CA ALA A 48 -4.68 22.65 -6.44
C ALA A 48 -5.04 23.75 -7.43
N ASP A 49 -4.06 24.54 -7.87
CA ASP A 49 -4.28 25.72 -8.70
C ASP A 49 -3.03 26.11 -9.52
N PRO A 50 -3.16 27.02 -10.50
CA PRO A 50 -2.04 27.49 -11.31
C PRO A 50 -0.86 28.08 -10.51
N PRO A 51 -1.06 28.89 -9.45
CA PRO A 51 0.05 29.35 -8.61
C PRO A 51 0.92 28.21 -8.04
N GLY A 52 0.31 27.14 -7.55
CA GLY A 52 1.04 25.99 -7.00
C GLY A 52 1.93 25.25 -8.02
N VAL A 53 1.64 25.38 -9.32
CA VAL A 53 2.44 24.76 -10.40
C VAL A 53 3.87 25.28 -10.40
N ALA A 54 4.06 26.60 -10.24
CA ALA A 54 5.38 27.21 -10.30
C ALA A 54 6.32 26.65 -9.21
N ASP A 55 5.80 26.52 -7.98
CA ASP A 55 6.53 26.01 -6.82
C ASP A 55 6.94 24.54 -6.98
N VAL A 56 6.06 23.73 -7.58
CA VAL A 56 6.33 22.30 -7.79
C VAL A 56 7.32 22.09 -8.93
N VAL A 57 7.18 22.81 -10.05
CA VAL A 57 8.10 22.73 -11.18
C VAL A 57 9.53 23.12 -10.77
N GLU A 58 9.69 24.14 -9.93
CA GLU A 58 11.02 24.55 -9.43
C GLU A 58 11.69 23.43 -8.61
N LYS A 59 10.94 22.77 -7.71
CA LYS A 59 11.41 21.63 -6.90
C LYS A 59 11.78 20.41 -7.75
N LEU A 60 11.28 20.34 -8.98
CA LEU A 60 11.47 19.22 -9.91
C LEU A 60 12.63 19.45 -10.89
N SER A 61 13.37 20.54 -10.77
CA SER A 61 14.54 20.81 -11.62
C SER A 61 15.53 19.65 -11.59
N GLY A 62 15.83 19.08 -12.76
CA GLY A 62 16.73 17.92 -12.92
C GLY A 62 16.12 16.56 -12.56
N ILE A 63 14.84 16.51 -12.19
CA ILE A 63 14.09 15.27 -11.89
C ILE A 63 13.17 14.96 -13.08
N ARG A 64 13.01 13.69 -13.44
CA ARG A 64 11.97 13.28 -14.40
C ARG A 64 10.66 13.09 -13.66
N TRP A 65 9.57 13.65 -14.19
CA TRP A 65 8.26 13.62 -13.56
C TRP A 65 7.14 13.62 -14.60
N PHE A 66 5.93 13.35 -14.15
CA PHE A 66 4.70 13.43 -14.93
C PHE A 66 3.59 14.05 -14.09
N VAL A 67 2.55 14.55 -14.75
CA VAL A 67 1.30 14.98 -14.12
C VAL A 67 0.23 13.93 -14.37
N GLU A 68 -0.60 13.65 -13.37
CA GLU A 68 -1.74 12.76 -13.46
C GLU A 68 -3.00 13.43 -12.90
N GLN A 69 -4.15 12.95 -13.36
CA GLN A 69 -5.44 13.32 -12.82
C GLN A 69 -5.50 12.93 -11.34
N HIS A 70 -6.00 13.84 -10.49
CA HIS A 70 -6.36 13.48 -9.13
C HIS A 70 -7.65 12.64 -9.16
N VAL A 71 -7.52 11.35 -8.87
CA VAL A 71 -8.67 10.44 -8.85
C VAL A 71 -9.55 10.75 -7.64
N ASP A 72 -10.86 10.92 -7.88
CA ASP A 72 -11.85 10.92 -6.81
C ASP A 72 -12.20 9.47 -6.47
N PHE A 73 -11.88 9.02 -5.26
CA PHE A 73 -11.99 7.63 -4.86
C PHE A 73 -12.63 7.50 -3.48
N ARG A 74 -13.36 6.40 -3.30
CA ARG A 74 -14.02 6.05 -2.04
C ARG A 74 -13.01 5.54 -1.01
N ARG A 75 -12.07 4.70 -1.46
CA ARG A 75 -10.98 4.16 -0.64
C ARG A 75 -9.85 3.60 -1.50
N GLU A 76 -8.71 3.39 -0.87
CA GLU A 76 -7.60 2.63 -1.44
C GLU A 76 -7.72 1.15 -1.08
N VAL A 77 -7.52 0.32 -2.09
CA VAL A 77 -7.45 -1.13 -1.95
C VAL A 77 -6.19 -1.65 -2.62
N ALA A 78 -5.74 -2.83 -2.21
CA ALA A 78 -4.62 -3.49 -2.85
C ALA A 78 -4.89 -4.98 -2.98
N ILE A 79 -4.21 -5.62 -3.92
CA ILE A 79 -4.22 -7.08 -4.06
C ILE A 79 -2.81 -7.59 -4.32
N GLN A 80 -2.46 -8.69 -3.67
CA GLN A 80 -1.22 -9.41 -3.90
C GLN A 80 -1.49 -10.59 -4.83
N VAL A 81 -0.62 -10.76 -5.81
CA VAL A 81 -0.62 -11.86 -6.76
C VAL A 81 0.78 -12.47 -6.79
N ALA A 82 0.86 -13.78 -6.64
CA ALA A 82 2.06 -14.55 -6.89
C ALA A 82 1.94 -15.27 -8.23
N ARG A 83 2.97 -15.16 -9.06
CA ARG A 83 3.08 -15.92 -10.31
C ARG A 83 4.42 -16.63 -10.35
N SER A 84 4.42 -17.94 -10.52
CA SER A 84 5.62 -18.77 -10.55
C SER A 84 6.29 -18.75 -11.94
N ALA A 85 7.53 -19.26 -11.99
CA ALA A 85 8.27 -19.44 -13.24
C ALA A 85 7.59 -20.39 -14.25
N ASN A 86 6.65 -21.24 -13.81
CA ASN A 86 5.87 -22.13 -14.69
C ASN A 86 4.48 -21.56 -15.06
N GLY A 87 4.19 -20.31 -14.65
CA GLY A 87 2.94 -19.61 -14.96
C GLY A 87 1.76 -19.96 -14.05
N GLU A 88 1.98 -20.74 -12.98
CA GLU A 88 0.99 -20.91 -11.92
C GLU A 88 0.77 -19.58 -11.21
N THR A 89 -0.49 -19.20 -11.01
CA THR A 89 -0.87 -17.96 -10.35
C THR A 89 -1.72 -18.24 -9.12
N ARG A 90 -1.47 -17.52 -8.02
CA ARG A 90 -2.31 -17.46 -6.83
C ARG A 90 -2.41 -16.03 -6.33
N SER A 91 -3.60 -15.65 -5.89
CA SER A 91 -3.90 -14.30 -5.41
C SER A 91 -4.47 -14.37 -4.01
N TRP A 92 -4.18 -13.37 -3.19
CA TRP A 92 -4.86 -13.19 -1.91
C TRP A 92 -6.15 -12.38 -2.09
N PRO A 93 -7.05 -12.38 -1.10
CA PRO A 93 -8.19 -11.47 -1.09
C PRO A 93 -7.75 -10.01 -1.21
N VAL A 94 -8.61 -9.18 -1.81
CA VAL A 94 -8.43 -7.73 -1.83
C VAL A 94 -8.39 -7.20 -0.40
N VAL A 95 -7.46 -6.29 -0.12
CA VAL A 95 -7.30 -5.63 1.17
C VAL A 95 -7.62 -4.15 1.07
N GLN A 96 -8.14 -3.56 2.14
CA GLN A 96 -8.23 -2.11 2.23
C GLN A 96 -6.94 -1.56 2.86
N THR A 97 -6.34 -0.55 2.24
CA THR A 97 -5.19 0.16 2.79
C THR A 97 -5.63 1.53 3.29
N VAL A 98 -5.18 1.91 4.49
CA VAL A 98 -5.42 3.24 5.06
C VAL A 98 -4.11 4.00 5.05
N GLN A 99 -4.10 5.15 4.37
CA GLN A 99 -2.94 6.04 4.30
C GLN A 99 -3.16 7.24 5.23
N GLU A 100 -2.09 7.68 5.90
CA GLU A 100 -2.04 8.97 6.59
C GLU A 100 -0.79 9.70 6.12
N ASN A 101 -0.95 10.92 5.58
CA ASN A 101 0.15 11.73 5.04
C ASN A 101 1.01 10.98 4.00
N GLY A 102 0.39 10.16 3.15
CA GLY A 102 1.08 9.36 2.12
C GLY A 102 1.78 8.09 2.65
N ILE A 103 1.53 7.70 3.92
CA ILE A 103 2.11 6.51 4.53
C ILE A 103 1.01 5.53 4.92
N CYS A 104 1.14 4.27 4.51
CA CYS A 104 0.17 3.23 4.88
C CYS A 104 0.28 2.95 6.39
N THR A 105 -0.77 3.27 7.14
CA THR A 105 -0.87 3.07 8.58
C THR A 105 -1.56 1.76 8.93
N PHE A 106 -2.62 1.39 8.19
CA PHE A 106 -3.33 0.13 8.38
C PHE A 106 -3.57 -0.61 7.06
N VAL A 107 -3.68 -1.93 7.18
CA VAL A 107 -4.20 -2.82 6.13
C VAL A 107 -5.23 -3.72 6.76
N VAL A 108 -6.41 -3.85 6.14
CA VAL A 108 -7.48 -4.73 6.60
C VAL A 108 -7.74 -5.78 5.54
N ALA A 109 -7.57 -7.05 5.92
CA ALA A 109 -7.73 -8.21 5.04
C ALA A 109 -8.81 -9.15 5.57
N PRO A 110 -9.84 -9.49 4.78
CA PRO A 110 -10.20 -8.90 3.49
C PRO A 110 -10.70 -7.44 3.63
N ALA A 111 -10.80 -6.71 2.53
CA ALA A 111 -11.34 -5.35 2.48
C ALA A 111 -12.79 -5.31 3.00
N PRO A 112 -13.09 -4.58 4.10
CA PRO A 112 -14.42 -4.61 4.72
C PRO A 112 -15.53 -4.14 3.78
N GLY A 113 -16.56 -4.96 3.58
CA GLY A 113 -17.72 -4.59 2.76
C GLY A 113 -17.40 -4.34 1.28
N ILE A 114 -16.29 -4.89 0.76
CA ILE A 114 -16.09 -4.95 -0.69
C ILE A 114 -17.16 -5.83 -1.33
N ASP A 115 -17.70 -5.37 -2.45
CA ASP A 115 -18.63 -6.15 -3.26
C ASP A 115 -17.89 -7.40 -3.83
N PRO A 116 -18.47 -8.61 -3.75
CA PRO A 116 -17.80 -9.81 -4.25
C PRO A 116 -17.48 -9.79 -5.74
N VAL A 117 -18.30 -9.15 -6.57
CA VAL A 117 -18.04 -9.01 -8.01
C VAL A 117 -16.87 -8.07 -8.23
N LEU A 118 -16.82 -6.96 -7.49
CA LEU A 118 -15.70 -6.02 -7.55
C LEU A 118 -14.38 -6.66 -7.07
N ALA A 119 -14.43 -7.48 -6.01
CA ALA A 119 -13.27 -8.20 -5.52
C ALA A 119 -12.71 -9.18 -6.58
N GLU A 120 -13.60 -9.88 -7.28
CA GLU A 120 -13.23 -10.78 -8.38
C GLU A 120 -12.68 -10.01 -9.60
N GLN A 121 -13.23 -8.83 -9.91
CA GLN A 121 -12.68 -7.94 -10.93
C GLN A 121 -11.27 -7.47 -10.58
N ALA A 122 -11.00 -7.08 -9.32
CA ALA A 122 -9.67 -6.70 -8.86
C ALA A 122 -8.68 -7.87 -8.98
N ARG A 123 -9.13 -9.10 -8.66
CA ARG A 123 -8.34 -10.32 -8.82
C ARG A 123 -7.98 -10.57 -10.28
N GLY A 124 -8.96 -10.59 -11.17
CA GLY A 124 -8.73 -10.76 -12.61
C GLY A 124 -7.80 -9.69 -13.18
N LEU A 125 -8.03 -8.42 -12.82
CA LEU A 125 -7.18 -7.29 -13.21
C LEU A 125 -5.73 -7.51 -12.80
N ALA A 126 -5.47 -7.88 -11.55
CA ALA A 126 -4.12 -8.06 -11.05
C ALA A 126 -3.41 -9.29 -11.64
N GLU A 127 -4.14 -10.39 -11.87
CA GLU A 127 -3.63 -11.58 -12.54
C GLU A 127 -3.28 -11.32 -14.01
N ASP A 128 -4.12 -10.55 -14.71
CA ASP A 128 -3.85 -10.12 -16.09
C ASP A 128 -2.64 -9.19 -16.17
N ILE A 129 -2.47 -8.26 -15.23
CA ILE A 129 -1.26 -7.42 -15.13
C ILE A 129 -0.02 -8.28 -14.89
N ALA A 130 -0.08 -9.22 -13.94
CA ALA A 130 1.04 -10.12 -13.65
C ALA A 130 1.44 -10.96 -14.87
N LYS A 131 0.46 -11.38 -15.67
CA LYS A 131 0.68 -12.13 -16.91
C LYS A 131 1.27 -11.26 -18.01
N GLU A 132 0.73 -10.07 -18.25
CA GLU A 132 1.18 -9.13 -19.30
C GLU A 132 2.63 -8.68 -19.06
N LEU A 133 3.00 -8.48 -17.80
CA LEU A 133 4.36 -8.10 -17.39
C LEU A 133 5.31 -9.30 -17.21
N ASP A 134 4.84 -10.51 -17.47
CA ASP A 134 5.56 -11.79 -17.26
C ASP A 134 6.23 -11.86 -15.87
N VAL A 135 5.47 -11.51 -14.82
CA VAL A 135 5.98 -11.52 -13.45
C VAL A 135 6.37 -12.94 -13.03
N VAL A 136 7.55 -13.07 -12.42
CA VAL A 136 7.96 -14.25 -11.66
C VAL A 136 8.27 -13.80 -10.23
N GLY A 137 7.53 -14.31 -9.26
CA GLY A 137 7.57 -13.85 -7.87
C GLY A 137 6.24 -13.24 -7.43
N LEU A 138 6.30 -12.02 -6.89
CA LEU A 138 5.15 -11.30 -6.32
C LEU A 138 4.90 -10.00 -7.08
N LEU A 139 3.63 -9.67 -7.24
CA LEU A 139 3.13 -8.38 -7.66
C LEU A 139 2.10 -7.90 -6.64
N ALA A 140 2.28 -6.70 -6.11
CA ALA A 140 1.20 -5.95 -5.48
C ALA A 140 0.67 -4.91 -6.47
N VAL A 141 -0.65 -4.86 -6.59
CA VAL A 141 -1.37 -3.85 -7.37
C VAL A 141 -2.11 -2.97 -6.38
N GLU A 142 -1.74 -1.69 -6.32
CA GLU A 142 -2.48 -0.68 -5.56
C GLU A 142 -3.55 -0.06 -6.46
N LEU A 143 -4.75 0.07 -5.93
CA LEU A 143 -5.95 0.43 -6.66
C LEU A 143 -6.73 1.50 -5.89
N PHE A 144 -7.35 2.41 -6.63
CA PHE A 144 -8.43 3.25 -6.14
C PHE A 144 -9.77 2.59 -6.45
N GLU A 145 -10.62 2.40 -5.44
CA GLU A 145 -12.04 2.06 -5.63
C GLU A 145 -12.82 3.36 -5.85
N THR A 146 -13.50 3.48 -6.99
CA THR A 146 -14.16 4.74 -7.41
C THR A 146 -15.64 4.54 -7.72
N ASP A 147 -16.42 5.62 -7.62
CA ASP A 147 -17.81 5.69 -8.11
C ASP A 147 -17.88 6.19 -9.58
N GLY A 148 -16.74 6.26 -10.26
CA GLY A 148 -16.62 6.71 -11.64
C GLY A 148 -17.00 5.64 -12.67
N VAL A 149 -16.62 5.88 -13.92
CA VAL A 149 -16.85 4.92 -15.02
C VAL A 149 -16.07 3.62 -14.80
N GLU A 150 -14.83 3.75 -14.32
CA GLU A 150 -13.99 2.61 -13.96
C GLU A 150 -14.07 2.38 -12.45
N PRO A 151 -14.65 1.28 -11.96
CA PRO A 151 -14.84 1.05 -10.53
C PRO A 151 -13.51 0.77 -9.80
N LEU A 152 -12.47 0.41 -10.53
CA LEU A 152 -11.10 0.22 -10.05
C LEU A 152 -10.13 0.95 -10.98
N VAL A 153 -9.23 1.73 -10.40
CA VAL A 153 -8.17 2.44 -11.13
C VAL A 153 -6.82 2.08 -10.54
N VAL A 154 -5.88 1.59 -11.35
CA VAL A 154 -4.52 1.24 -10.92
C VAL A 154 -3.75 2.50 -10.55
N ASN A 155 -3.32 2.59 -9.29
CA ASN A 155 -2.45 3.65 -8.79
C ASN A 155 -0.98 3.33 -9.07
N GLU A 156 -0.49 2.21 -8.55
CA GLU A 156 0.89 1.77 -8.73
C GLU A 156 1.06 0.26 -8.64
N LEU A 157 2.22 -0.21 -9.09
CA LEU A 157 2.62 -1.61 -9.09
C LEU A 157 3.93 -1.79 -8.32
N ALA A 158 3.99 -2.82 -7.49
CA ALA A 158 5.22 -3.24 -6.82
C ALA A 158 5.51 -4.71 -7.10
N MET A 159 6.51 -4.99 -7.94
CA MET A 159 6.96 -6.35 -8.30
C MET A 159 7.86 -6.97 -7.21
N ARG A 160 7.36 -7.01 -5.99
CA ARG A 160 8.04 -7.51 -4.79
C ARG A 160 7.03 -7.80 -3.68
N PRO A 161 7.41 -8.52 -2.62
CA PRO A 161 6.68 -8.46 -1.36
C PRO A 161 6.40 -7.01 -0.95
N HIS A 162 5.17 -6.76 -0.52
CA HIS A 162 4.64 -5.43 -0.31
C HIS A 162 4.11 -5.23 1.12
N ASN A 163 4.13 -3.98 1.58
CA ASN A 163 3.64 -3.61 2.91
C ASN A 163 2.18 -4.03 3.11
N SER A 164 1.35 -3.83 2.08
CA SER A 164 -0.06 -4.26 2.09
C SER A 164 -0.27 -5.77 2.10
N GLY A 165 0.78 -6.58 2.03
CA GLY A 165 0.71 -8.03 2.18
C GLY A 165 1.24 -8.56 3.52
N HIS A 166 1.74 -7.74 4.45
CA HIS A 166 2.40 -8.27 5.66
C HIS A 166 1.41 -8.96 6.62
N TRP A 167 0.12 -8.67 6.51
CA TRP A 167 -0.95 -9.41 7.22
C TRP A 167 -0.91 -10.91 6.92
N THR A 168 -0.44 -11.32 5.73
CA THR A 168 -0.35 -12.74 5.32
C THR A 168 0.61 -13.56 6.20
N MET A 169 1.47 -12.92 6.99
CA MET A 169 2.37 -13.61 7.92
C MET A 169 1.62 -14.31 9.06
N ASP A 170 0.44 -13.80 9.44
CA ASP A 170 -0.38 -14.38 10.53
C ASP A 170 -1.83 -14.68 10.10
N GLY A 171 -2.27 -14.14 8.97
CA GLY A 171 -3.66 -14.22 8.50
C GLY A 171 -3.91 -15.12 7.29
N SER A 172 -2.88 -15.75 6.73
CA SER A 172 -3.00 -16.64 5.57
C SER A 172 -2.22 -17.93 5.75
N VAL A 173 -2.65 -18.99 5.07
CA VAL A 173 -1.97 -20.30 5.08
C VAL A 173 -0.53 -20.15 4.59
N THR A 174 -0.30 -19.36 3.54
CA THR A 174 1.05 -19.07 3.03
C THR A 174 1.30 -17.57 3.01
N SER A 175 2.38 -17.14 3.66
CA SER A 175 2.77 -15.73 3.65
C SER A 175 3.28 -15.31 2.26
N GLN A 176 3.13 -14.02 1.91
CA GLN A 176 3.69 -13.48 0.66
C GLN A 176 5.19 -13.72 0.51
N PHE A 177 5.92 -13.85 1.62
CA PHE A 177 7.37 -14.06 1.63
C PHE A 177 7.71 -15.50 1.24
N GLU A 178 7.03 -16.47 1.85
CA GLU A 178 7.15 -17.88 1.46
C GLU A 178 6.68 -18.09 0.01
N GLN A 179 5.57 -17.47 -0.36
CA GLN A 179 5.03 -17.56 -1.71
C GLN A 179 6.00 -17.00 -2.76
N HIS A 180 6.69 -15.89 -2.44
CA HIS A 180 7.70 -15.32 -3.32
C HIS A 180 8.85 -16.29 -3.56
N LEU A 181 9.34 -16.94 -2.51
CA LEU A 181 10.38 -17.96 -2.64
C LEU A 181 9.91 -19.15 -3.49
N ARG A 182 8.69 -19.67 -3.23
CA ARG A 182 8.12 -20.76 -4.05
C ARG A 182 8.04 -20.36 -5.53
N ALA A 183 7.54 -19.17 -5.82
CA ALA A 183 7.36 -18.66 -7.16
C ALA A 183 8.69 -18.55 -7.94
N ILE A 184 9.73 -17.95 -7.33
CA ILE A 184 11.03 -17.77 -8.00
C ILE A 184 11.86 -19.06 -8.08
N LEU A 185 11.64 -20.01 -7.17
CA LEU A 185 12.31 -21.31 -7.18
C LEU A 185 11.58 -22.36 -8.05
N GLY A 186 10.42 -22.01 -8.61
CA GLY A 186 9.61 -22.93 -9.41
C GLY A 186 8.98 -24.06 -8.60
N TRP A 187 8.79 -23.87 -7.30
CA TRP A 187 8.06 -24.81 -6.44
C TRP A 187 6.55 -24.61 -6.58
N PRO A 188 5.74 -25.62 -6.22
CA PRO A 188 4.29 -25.45 -6.16
C PRO A 188 3.92 -24.27 -5.27
N LEU A 189 3.05 -23.42 -5.78
CA LEU A 189 2.50 -22.30 -5.03
C LEU A 189 1.69 -22.82 -3.82
N GLY A 190 1.83 -22.15 -2.68
CA GLY A 190 1.05 -22.45 -1.49
C GLY A 190 -0.37 -21.93 -1.60
N ASP A 191 -1.22 -22.39 -0.67
CA ASP A 191 -2.57 -21.90 -0.50
C ASP A 191 -2.58 -20.47 0.05
N THR A 192 -3.45 -19.62 -0.50
CA THR A 192 -3.64 -18.22 -0.09
C THR A 192 -4.88 -18.01 0.78
N GLU A 193 -5.58 -19.10 1.14
CA GLU A 193 -6.72 -19.08 2.06
C GLU A 193 -6.41 -18.33 3.37
N LEU A 194 -7.45 -17.69 3.90
CA LEU A 194 -7.40 -16.98 5.17
C LEU A 194 -7.41 -17.96 6.34
N THR A 195 -6.58 -17.72 7.36
CA THR A 195 -6.57 -18.51 8.61
C THR A 195 -7.46 -17.91 9.69
N ALA A 196 -7.98 -16.71 9.46
CA ALA A 196 -8.95 -16.03 10.32
C ALA A 196 -9.91 -15.19 9.44
N PRO A 197 -11.15 -14.91 9.90
CA PRO A 197 -12.09 -14.11 9.10
C PRO A 197 -11.56 -12.73 8.74
N VAL A 198 -10.84 -12.08 9.67
CA VAL A 198 -10.17 -10.80 9.43
C VAL A 198 -8.77 -10.80 10.05
N THR A 199 -7.83 -10.17 9.35
CA THR A 199 -6.53 -9.77 9.89
C THR A 199 -6.31 -8.28 9.63
N VAL A 200 -5.96 -7.54 10.68
CA VAL A 200 -5.54 -6.14 10.57
C VAL A 200 -4.05 -6.04 10.82
N MET A 201 -3.34 -5.44 9.88
CA MET A 201 -1.96 -5.02 10.04
C MET A 201 -1.91 -3.53 10.39
N ALA A 202 -1.17 -3.15 11.41
CA ALA A 202 -0.85 -1.77 11.75
C ALA A 202 0.67 -1.54 11.61
N ASN A 203 1.08 -0.52 10.85
CA ASN A 203 2.49 -0.18 10.73
C ASN A 203 3.02 0.45 12.02
N LEU A 204 4.19 -0.01 12.47
CA LEU A 204 4.92 0.60 13.56
C LEU A 204 5.96 1.57 12.98
N LEU A 205 5.64 2.87 13.07
CA LEU A 205 6.53 3.95 12.71
C LEU A 205 7.37 4.38 13.92
N GLY A 206 8.63 4.74 13.69
CA GLY A 206 9.47 5.35 14.71
C GLY A 206 8.94 6.73 15.12
N GLY A 207 8.85 6.97 16.43
CA GLY A 207 8.46 8.26 17.01
C GLY A 207 9.67 9.14 17.37
N SER A 208 9.41 10.43 17.63
CA SER A 208 10.41 11.34 18.20
C SER A 208 10.64 10.99 19.68
N GLY A 209 11.83 10.47 20.00
CA GLY A 209 12.22 10.18 21.39
C GLY A 209 12.06 8.73 21.84
N ALA A 210 11.62 7.83 20.96
CA ALA A 210 11.71 6.38 21.17
C ALA A 210 13.00 5.85 20.52
N ASP A 211 13.86 5.18 21.28
CA ASP A 211 14.93 4.35 20.72
C ASP A 211 14.50 2.87 20.61
N ALA A 212 15.37 2.04 20.02
CA ALA A 212 15.08 0.63 19.85
C ALA A 212 14.86 -0.06 21.21
N GLU A 213 15.63 0.31 22.25
CA GLU A 213 15.54 -0.32 23.57
C GLU A 213 14.19 -0.04 24.23
N GLN A 214 13.68 1.19 24.13
CA GLN A 214 12.38 1.59 24.63
C GLN A 214 11.24 0.83 23.97
N VAL A 215 11.29 0.62 22.64
CA VAL A 215 10.30 -0.22 21.94
C VAL A 215 10.34 -1.65 22.49
N HIS A 216 11.52 -2.23 22.66
CA HIS A 216 11.67 -3.59 23.19
C HIS A 216 11.14 -3.73 24.62
N ARG A 217 11.40 -2.75 25.50
CA ARG A 217 10.89 -2.75 26.88
C ARG A 217 9.35 -2.73 26.97
N ARG A 218 8.66 -2.27 25.93
CA ARG A 218 7.20 -2.18 25.88
C ARG A 218 6.54 -3.39 25.20
N ILE A 219 7.31 -4.31 24.63
CA ILE A 219 6.79 -5.55 24.01
C ILE A 219 5.91 -6.34 24.98
N PRO A 220 6.29 -6.61 26.25
CA PRO A 220 5.44 -7.39 27.15
C PRO A 220 4.07 -6.75 27.39
N ALA A 221 3.99 -5.42 27.45
CA ALA A 221 2.73 -4.70 27.61
C ALA A 221 1.83 -4.81 26.38
N ALA A 222 2.40 -4.69 25.18
CA ALA A 222 1.63 -4.86 23.95
C ALA A 222 1.13 -6.31 23.78
N LEU A 223 1.93 -7.30 24.20
CA LEU A 223 1.58 -8.72 24.20
C LEU A 223 0.62 -9.14 25.33
N ALA A 224 0.22 -8.22 26.21
CA ALA A 224 -0.86 -8.49 27.17
C ALA A 224 -2.20 -8.77 26.45
N ASP A 225 -2.36 -8.28 25.21
CA ASP A 225 -3.35 -8.81 24.28
C ASP A 225 -2.80 -10.08 23.60
N PRO A 226 -3.38 -11.27 23.85
CA PRO A 226 -2.84 -12.53 23.34
C PRO A 226 -2.98 -12.71 21.83
N GLY A 227 -3.80 -11.89 21.15
CA GLY A 227 -3.97 -11.92 19.70
C GLY A 227 -3.02 -11.01 18.94
N VAL A 228 -2.20 -10.20 19.64
CA VAL A 228 -1.21 -9.32 19.03
C VAL A 228 0.01 -10.11 18.57
N LYS A 229 0.40 -9.93 17.31
CA LYS A 229 1.62 -10.48 16.70
C LYS A 229 2.53 -9.34 16.30
N ILE A 230 3.72 -9.27 16.90
CA ILE A 230 4.65 -8.15 16.71
C ILE A 230 5.79 -8.59 15.80
N HIS A 231 6.01 -7.83 14.72
CA HIS A 231 7.08 -8.07 13.75
C HIS A 231 8.02 -6.87 13.69
N LEU A 232 9.18 -6.96 14.34
CA LEU A 232 10.19 -5.89 14.34
C LEU A 232 11.25 -6.14 13.29
N TYR A 233 11.66 -5.08 12.58
CA TYR A 233 12.66 -5.15 11.51
C TYR A 233 14.10 -4.90 11.97
N ASN A 234 14.29 -4.73 13.29
CA ASN A 234 15.58 -4.38 13.89
C ASN A 234 16.28 -3.17 13.21
N LYS A 235 15.49 -2.16 12.81
CA LYS A 235 15.98 -0.92 12.17
C LYS A 235 16.25 0.15 13.22
N VAL A 236 17.25 0.99 12.97
CA VAL A 236 17.47 2.22 13.74
C VAL A 236 16.19 3.05 13.74
N VAL A 237 15.68 3.38 14.93
CA VAL A 237 14.45 4.15 15.12
C VAL A 237 14.69 5.60 14.70
N LYS A 238 13.87 6.08 13.77
CA LYS A 238 13.86 7.46 13.28
C LYS A 238 12.41 7.90 13.06
N PRO A 239 12.07 9.18 13.29
CA PRO A 239 10.74 9.71 12.99
C PRO A 239 10.28 9.34 11.57
N GLY A 240 9.08 8.76 11.46
CA GLY A 240 8.46 8.38 10.18
C GLY A 240 9.03 7.11 9.53
N ARG A 241 10.06 6.48 10.10
CA ARG A 241 10.62 5.23 9.55
C ARG A 241 9.78 4.03 9.98
N LYS A 242 9.39 3.17 9.03
CA LYS A 242 8.80 1.85 9.33
C LYS A 242 9.83 0.96 10.03
N ILE A 243 9.63 0.69 11.32
CA ILE A 243 10.53 -0.12 12.17
C ILE A 243 9.95 -1.50 12.49
N GLY A 244 8.67 -1.72 12.20
CA GLY A 244 7.99 -3.00 12.34
C GLY A 244 6.53 -2.89 11.88
N HIS A 245 5.76 -3.94 12.16
CA HIS A 245 4.30 -3.91 12.10
C HIS A 245 3.71 -4.82 13.19
N VAL A 246 2.41 -4.66 13.42
CA VAL A 246 1.63 -5.51 14.30
C VAL A 246 0.48 -6.12 13.49
N ASN A 247 0.29 -7.43 13.58
CA ASN A 247 -0.90 -8.10 13.06
C ASN A 247 -1.83 -8.50 14.22
N VAL A 248 -3.13 -8.38 13.99
CA VAL A 248 -4.18 -8.89 14.87
C VAL A 248 -5.23 -9.60 14.04
N CYS A 249 -5.45 -10.89 14.33
CA CYS A 249 -6.54 -11.67 13.75
C CYS A 249 -7.80 -11.59 14.62
N GLY A 250 -8.98 -11.67 14.00
CA GLY A 250 -10.26 -11.69 14.69
C GLY A 250 -11.44 -11.85 13.74
N ASP A 251 -12.65 -11.65 14.27
CA ASP A 251 -13.90 -11.82 13.53
C ASP A 251 -14.51 -10.50 13.06
N ASP A 252 -14.09 -9.38 13.67
CA ASP A 252 -14.60 -8.04 13.39
C ASP A 252 -13.45 -7.07 13.05
N PRO A 253 -13.50 -6.38 11.90
CA PRO A 253 -12.42 -5.52 11.44
C PRO A 253 -12.16 -4.32 12.37
N GLU A 254 -13.21 -3.72 12.94
CA GLU A 254 -13.04 -2.54 13.79
C GLU A 254 -12.39 -2.91 15.13
N THR A 255 -12.82 -4.00 15.75
CA THR A 255 -12.23 -4.53 16.97
C THR A 255 -10.77 -4.92 16.76
N ALA A 256 -10.45 -5.62 15.66
CA ALA A 256 -9.08 -5.98 15.31
C ALA A 256 -8.20 -4.72 15.08
N ARG A 257 -8.76 -3.70 14.41
CA ARG A 257 -8.08 -2.41 14.19
C ARG A 257 -7.80 -1.67 15.48
N GLN A 258 -8.76 -1.60 16.39
CA GLN A 258 -8.59 -0.97 17.71
C GLN A 258 -7.48 -1.64 18.52
N ARG A 259 -7.44 -2.98 18.52
CA ARG A 259 -6.41 -3.78 19.19
C ARG A 259 -5.02 -3.55 18.58
N ALA A 260 -4.91 -3.61 17.25
CA ALA A 260 -3.65 -3.36 16.54
C ALA A 260 -3.14 -1.93 16.77
N ALA A 261 -4.04 -0.93 16.71
CA ALA A 261 -3.72 0.47 16.99
C ALA A 261 -3.25 0.68 18.43
N ARG A 262 -3.92 0.05 19.40
CA ARG A 262 -3.52 0.08 20.81
C ARG A 262 -2.12 -0.50 21.01
N ALA A 263 -1.83 -1.66 20.44
CA ALA A 263 -0.50 -2.27 20.49
C ALA A 263 0.58 -1.34 19.92
N VAL A 264 0.31 -0.68 18.78
CA VAL A 264 1.23 0.31 18.20
C VAL A 264 1.44 1.51 19.12
N ARG A 265 0.39 2.08 19.72
CA ARG A 265 0.52 3.20 20.68
C ARG A 265 1.32 2.80 21.92
N ILE A 266 1.10 1.61 22.46
CA ILE A 266 1.90 1.07 23.57
C ILE A 266 3.37 0.97 23.17
N LEU A 267 3.69 0.38 22.00
CA LEU A 267 5.07 0.25 21.52
C LEU A 267 5.75 1.62 21.32
N ARG A 268 4.98 2.62 20.86
CA ARG A 268 5.44 4.01 20.70
C ARG A 268 5.58 4.75 22.05
N GLY A 269 4.98 4.24 23.12
CA GLY A 269 4.97 4.89 24.44
C GLY A 269 3.92 6.00 24.55
N GLU A 270 2.90 5.97 23.70
CA GLU A 270 1.79 6.94 23.64
C GLU A 270 0.61 6.51 24.51
N GLU A 271 0.60 5.25 24.95
CA GLU A 271 -0.41 4.66 25.82
C GLU A 271 0.30 3.77 26.84
N THR A 272 -0.08 3.90 28.12
CA THR A 272 0.32 2.96 29.17
C THR A 272 -0.54 1.70 29.15
N PRO A 273 -0.03 0.55 29.63
CA PRO A 273 -0.73 -0.73 29.60
C PRO A 273 -2.10 -0.71 30.27
#